data_AF-A0A523XEN9-F1
#
_entry.id   AF-A0A523XEN9-F1
#
_cell.length_a   1.000
_cell.length_b   1.000
_cell.length_c   1.000
_cell.angle_alpha   90.00
_cell.angle_beta   90.00
_cell.angle_gamma   90.00
#
_symmetry.space_group_name_H-M   'P 1'
#
loop_
_entity.id
_entity.type
_entity.pdbx_description
1 polymer ?
#
loop_
_entity_poly.entity_id
_entity_poly.type
_entity_poly.pdbx_seq_one_letter_code
_entity_poly.pdbx_strand_id
1 'polypeptide(L)'
;MSDLSKDGPKGLGIRFFFSTLSGKYFQQNKPIRKLIKPVGHCVRWGYLVTATAMLYLESGNTKLLKSLQKAWDHMVKKRMYITGGIGSLPLLESFGRNYELNNKYAYNETCAAISSVFWNWEMLLSTGDAKYADLLEWQLYNAVLVGMSADGKSYFYRNPLEVDNTFERKEWYKTACCPSNISRTLARLSKYIYSFNDCNLWIHQFIGSKVKVPLNGIKESEIKVDMQSNLPWDGRVTIKLECKENLDFYLNIRIPSWTDKPEININGKKLDKLKLNLKEVKTASGIIPYGSCYISLKEDWKSKNVIEINFSMPINIHNSHKKVRKNRNRVAFSRGPLVYCFESLDNPDFDIINEHVKINGKAVAYTSERLVKLKMLNAENKELIARPYYSWGNEGKSSMLVWIRE
;
A
#
# COMPACT_ATOMS: atom_id res chain seq x y z
N MET A 1 7.49 17.65 20.49
CA MET A 1 8.00 16.29 20.24
C MET A 1 7.97 15.58 21.58
N SER A 2 7.04 14.63 21.80
CA SER A 2 7.00 13.86 23.05
C SER A 2 8.29 13.03 23.20
N ASP A 3 8.63 12.71 24.45
CA ASP A 3 9.86 12.09 24.95
C ASP A 3 10.13 10.66 24.41
N LEU A 4 10.18 10.52 23.07
CA LEU A 4 10.63 9.31 22.38
C LEU A 4 12.15 9.11 22.53
N SER A 5 12.85 10.05 23.18
CA SER A 5 14.28 9.97 23.49
C SER A 5 14.61 8.92 24.54
N LYS A 6 13.74 8.71 25.53
CA LYS A 6 14.02 7.76 26.63
C LYS A 6 13.71 6.30 26.27
N ASP A 7 12.62 6.06 25.53
CA ASP A 7 12.18 4.71 25.18
C ASP A 7 12.38 4.33 23.70
N GLY A 8 12.86 5.26 22.85
CA GLY A 8 13.00 5.04 21.41
C GLY A 8 14.14 4.08 21.00
N PRO A 9 14.37 3.90 19.69
CA PRO A 9 15.46 3.08 19.18
C PRO A 9 16.81 3.49 19.79
N LYS A 10 17.61 2.51 20.27
CA LYS A 10 18.88 2.76 20.95
C LYS A 10 19.80 3.71 20.16
N GLY A 11 20.35 4.70 20.86
CA GLY A 11 21.33 5.65 20.32
C GLY A 11 20.76 6.62 19.28
N LEU A 12 19.48 6.98 19.36
CA LEU A 12 18.81 7.78 18.34
C LEU A 12 19.50 9.13 18.06
N GLY A 13 19.95 9.85 19.09
CA GLY A 13 20.71 11.09 18.93
C GLY A 13 22.06 10.88 18.23
N ILE A 14 22.84 9.88 18.65
CA ILE A 14 24.11 9.50 18.00
C ILE A 14 23.87 9.13 16.52
N ARG A 15 22.80 8.39 16.23
CA ARG A 15 22.42 8.02 14.87
C ARG A 15 22.04 9.23 14.03
N PHE A 16 21.38 10.24 14.62
CA PHE A 16 21.10 11.50 13.94
C PHE A 16 22.41 12.16 13.49
N PHE A 17 23.35 12.38 14.42
CA PHE A 17 24.66 12.98 14.10
C PHE A 17 25.40 12.21 13.01
N PHE A 18 25.55 10.88 13.13
CA PHE A 18 26.21 10.09 12.09
C PHE A 18 25.48 10.14 10.75
N SER A 19 24.14 10.12 10.74
CA SER A 19 23.37 10.17 9.49
C SER A 19 23.55 11.51 8.78
N THR A 20 23.57 12.61 9.53
CA THR A 20 23.78 13.96 9.01
C THR A 20 25.21 14.15 8.52
N LEU A 21 26.21 13.85 9.36
CA LEU A 21 27.64 14.03 9.04
C LEU A 21 28.12 13.13 7.89
N SER A 22 27.54 11.93 7.73
CA SER A 22 27.85 11.06 6.59
C SER A 22 27.09 11.41 5.30
N GLY A 23 26.26 12.46 5.31
CA GLY A 23 25.41 12.86 4.19
C GLY A 23 24.21 11.93 3.92
N LYS A 24 24.03 10.84 4.69
CA LYS A 24 22.92 9.89 4.49
C LYS A 24 21.57 10.51 4.72
N TYR A 25 21.45 11.41 5.70
CA TYR A 25 20.20 12.10 6.03
C TYR A 25 19.65 12.88 4.82
N PHE A 26 20.55 13.45 4.01
CA PHE A 26 20.27 14.22 2.79
C PHE A 26 20.48 13.41 1.49
N GLN A 27 20.74 12.10 1.59
CA GLN A 27 21.03 11.22 0.44
C GLN A 27 22.24 11.67 -0.41
N GLN A 28 23.17 12.43 0.18
CA GLN A 28 24.39 12.94 -0.44
C GLN A 28 25.59 12.00 -0.24
N ASN A 29 25.39 10.87 0.42
CA ASN A 29 26.48 9.95 0.77
C ASN A 29 27.03 9.15 -0.43
N LYS A 30 26.30 9.08 -1.56
CA LYS A 30 26.71 8.41 -2.80
C LYS A 30 26.00 9.03 -4.01
N PRO A 31 26.58 8.94 -5.22
CA PRO A 31 25.87 9.29 -6.45
C PRO A 31 24.60 8.45 -6.65
N ILE A 32 23.57 9.02 -7.28
CA ILE A 32 22.25 8.38 -7.49
C ILE A 32 22.33 6.98 -8.13
N ARG A 33 23.26 6.78 -9.09
CA ARG A 33 23.51 5.49 -9.76
C ARG A 33 24.01 4.39 -8.81
N LYS A 34 24.44 4.74 -7.61
CA LYS A 34 24.97 3.84 -6.56
C LYS A 34 24.05 3.80 -5.32
N LEU A 35 22.91 4.48 -5.33
CA LEU A 35 21.93 4.47 -4.24
C LEU A 35 21.03 3.23 -4.30
N ILE A 36 21.56 2.08 -3.87
CA ILE A 36 20.85 0.78 -3.91
C ILE A 36 20.22 0.36 -2.58
N LYS A 37 20.31 1.21 -1.56
CA LYS A 37 19.82 0.93 -0.20
C LYS A 37 19.17 2.18 0.38
N PRO A 38 17.87 2.15 0.71
CA PRO A 38 17.18 3.29 1.32
C PRO A 38 17.81 3.66 2.67
N VAL A 39 18.23 4.91 2.82
CA VAL A 39 18.86 5.45 4.04
C VAL A 39 18.42 6.90 4.27
N GLY A 40 18.60 7.38 5.52
CA GLY A 40 18.25 8.75 5.89
C GLY A 40 16.75 9.01 5.80
N HIS A 41 16.40 10.29 5.68
CA HIS A 41 15.04 10.78 5.76
C HIS A 41 14.15 10.17 4.66
N CYS A 42 13.01 9.61 5.03
CA CYS A 42 12.20 8.80 4.12
C CYS A 42 11.57 9.63 2.99
N VAL A 43 11.02 10.81 3.29
CA VAL A 43 10.44 11.71 2.27
C VAL A 43 11.50 12.21 1.28
N ARG A 44 12.66 12.69 1.77
CA ARG A 44 13.77 13.12 0.90
C ARG A 44 14.22 11.99 -0.03
N TRP A 45 14.37 10.78 0.52
CA TRP A 45 14.67 9.59 -0.27
C TRP A 45 13.61 9.37 -1.34
N GLY A 46 12.33 9.28 -0.96
CA GLY A 46 11.22 8.98 -1.85
C GLY A 46 11.12 9.97 -3.02
N TYR A 47 11.25 11.27 -2.76
CA TYR A 47 11.26 12.28 -3.82
C TYR A 47 12.49 12.21 -4.71
N LEU A 48 13.68 11.96 -4.15
CA LEU A 48 14.90 11.80 -4.95
C LEU A 48 14.79 10.59 -5.90
N VAL A 49 14.31 9.45 -5.43
CA VAL A 49 14.18 8.25 -6.27
C VAL A 49 13.03 8.34 -7.27
N THR A 50 11.98 9.09 -6.95
CA THR A 50 10.91 9.47 -7.91
C THR A 50 11.51 10.27 -9.06
N ALA A 51 12.22 11.37 -8.76
CA ALA A 51 12.87 12.19 -9.78
C ALA A 51 13.94 11.40 -10.57
N THR A 52 14.63 10.46 -9.93
CA THR A 52 15.61 9.60 -10.60
C THR A 52 14.94 8.62 -11.58
N ALA A 53 13.73 8.15 -11.29
CA ALA A 53 12.95 7.32 -12.21
C ALA A 53 12.47 8.13 -13.42
N MET A 54 12.00 9.36 -13.20
CA MET A 54 11.68 10.30 -14.29
C MET A 54 12.91 10.59 -15.17
N LEU A 55 14.08 10.83 -14.55
CA LEU A 55 15.32 11.03 -15.28
C LEU A 55 15.72 9.80 -16.11
N TYR A 56 15.41 8.58 -15.65
CA TYR A 56 15.63 7.38 -16.45
C TYR A 56 14.76 7.39 -17.71
N LEU A 57 13.48 7.73 -17.60
CA LEU A 57 12.57 7.82 -18.75
C LEU A 57 13.08 8.81 -19.81
N GLU A 58 13.58 9.97 -19.38
CA GLU A 58 14.13 10.99 -20.30
C GLU A 58 15.48 10.60 -20.90
N SER A 59 16.37 9.98 -20.12
CA SER A 59 17.77 9.75 -20.52
C SER A 59 18.07 8.36 -21.09
N GLY A 60 17.18 7.38 -20.89
CA GLY A 60 17.43 5.97 -21.21
C GLY A 60 18.54 5.31 -20.38
N ASN A 61 19.08 5.97 -19.35
CA ASN A 61 20.25 5.48 -18.63
C ASN A 61 19.90 4.29 -17.72
N THR A 62 20.07 3.08 -18.22
CA THR A 62 19.71 1.83 -17.53
C THR A 62 20.43 1.62 -16.19
N LYS A 63 21.56 2.30 -15.92
CA LYS A 63 22.21 2.25 -14.60
C LYS A 63 21.33 2.86 -13.51
N LEU A 64 20.54 3.88 -13.84
CA LEU A 64 19.56 4.49 -12.93
C LEU A 64 18.47 3.47 -12.58
N LEU A 65 17.82 2.89 -13.58
CA LEU A 65 16.77 1.89 -13.36
C LEU A 65 17.26 0.69 -12.53
N LYS A 66 18.44 0.13 -12.85
CA LYS A 66 19.04 -0.98 -12.07
C LYS A 66 19.27 -0.60 -10.61
N SER A 67 19.67 0.65 -10.34
CA SER A 67 19.86 1.13 -8.97
C SER A 67 18.53 1.28 -8.22
N LEU A 68 17.51 1.81 -8.89
CA LEU A 68 16.15 1.97 -8.36
C LEU A 68 15.49 0.63 -8.05
N GLN A 69 15.56 -0.34 -8.96
CA GLN A 69 15.03 -1.70 -8.73
C GLN A 69 15.67 -2.34 -7.50
N LYS A 70 17.01 -2.25 -7.34
CA LYS A 70 17.72 -2.78 -6.16
C LYS A 70 17.31 -2.06 -4.87
N ALA A 71 17.17 -0.74 -4.93
CA ALA A 71 16.72 0.06 -3.79
C ALA A 71 15.28 -0.29 -3.36
N TRP A 72 14.37 -0.42 -4.33
CA TRP A 72 12.98 -0.76 -4.10
C TRP A 72 12.87 -2.15 -3.46
N ASP A 73 13.58 -3.13 -4.03
CA ASP A 73 13.65 -4.48 -3.46
C ASP A 73 14.19 -4.47 -2.04
N HIS A 74 15.21 -3.66 -1.76
CA HIS A 74 15.74 -3.52 -0.40
C HIS A 74 14.71 -2.92 0.56
N MET A 75 13.95 -1.91 0.13
CA MET A 75 12.90 -1.27 0.90
C MET A 75 11.84 -2.30 1.30
N VAL A 76 11.22 -2.95 0.33
CA VAL A 76 10.12 -3.91 0.53
C VAL A 76 10.59 -5.12 1.33
N LYS A 77 11.74 -5.72 0.97
CA LYS A 77 12.23 -6.93 1.65
C LYS A 77 12.73 -6.71 3.07
N LYS A 78 13.15 -5.49 3.44
CA LYS A 78 13.93 -5.27 4.69
C LYS A 78 13.52 -4.09 5.55
N ARG A 79 12.80 -3.09 5.05
CA ARG A 79 12.62 -1.78 5.71
C ARG A 79 11.21 -1.19 5.61
N MET A 80 10.22 -1.99 5.24
CA MET A 80 8.83 -1.57 5.07
C MET A 80 7.93 -2.28 6.10
N TYR A 81 6.99 -1.56 6.69
CA TYR A 81 5.98 -2.11 7.59
C TYR A 81 4.87 -2.81 6.82
N ILE A 82 4.02 -3.59 7.50
CA ILE A 82 2.92 -4.33 6.85
C ILE A 82 1.91 -3.39 6.20
N THR A 83 1.73 -2.18 6.71
CA THR A 83 0.86 -1.15 6.11
C THR A 83 1.43 -0.55 4.82
N GLY A 84 2.65 -0.92 4.42
CA GLY A 84 3.39 -0.22 3.37
C GLY A 84 4.07 1.07 3.85
N GLY A 85 3.91 1.45 5.12
CA GLY A 85 4.60 2.59 5.72
C GLY A 85 6.12 2.41 5.77
N ILE A 86 6.85 3.53 5.69
CA ILE A 86 8.31 3.58 5.77
C ILE A 86 8.79 4.61 6.79
N GLY A 87 9.89 4.29 7.47
CA GLY A 87 10.48 5.13 8.51
C GLY A 87 10.30 4.51 9.90
N SER A 88 11.40 4.10 10.51
CA SER A 88 11.40 3.43 11.82
C SER A 88 12.15 4.20 12.90
N LEU A 89 12.65 5.39 12.57
CA LEU A 89 13.41 6.25 13.48
C LEU A 89 12.70 7.60 13.64
N PRO A 90 11.94 7.82 14.73
CA PRO A 90 11.10 9.01 14.87
C PRO A 90 11.83 10.36 14.88
N LEU A 91 13.00 10.46 15.51
CA LEU A 91 13.77 11.71 15.58
C LEU A 91 14.39 12.11 14.23
N LEU A 92 14.70 11.12 13.38
CA LEU A 92 15.32 11.36 12.08
C LEU A 92 14.31 11.29 10.94
N GLU A 93 13.07 10.86 11.20
CA GLU A 93 12.05 10.59 10.18
C GLU A 93 12.57 9.63 9.08
N SER A 94 13.45 8.71 9.51
CA SER A 94 14.38 8.01 8.62
C SER A 94 14.21 6.50 8.62
N PHE A 95 14.76 5.87 7.58
CA PHE A 95 14.92 4.43 7.55
C PHE A 95 15.85 3.94 8.67
N GLY A 96 15.41 2.91 9.40
CA GLY A 96 16.25 2.20 10.38
C GLY A 96 17.28 1.26 9.77
N ARG A 97 17.75 0.31 10.57
CA ARG A 97 18.53 -0.86 10.14
C ARG A 97 17.60 -1.86 9.44
N ASN A 98 18.18 -2.85 8.78
CA ASN A 98 17.38 -3.90 8.16
C ASN A 98 16.63 -4.67 9.25
N TYR A 99 15.34 -4.91 9.04
CA TYR A 99 14.45 -5.57 10.01
C TYR A 99 14.26 -4.81 11.34
N GLU A 100 14.68 -3.54 11.42
CA GLU A 100 14.37 -2.65 12.54
C GLU A 100 12.99 -2.02 12.31
N LEU A 101 11.95 -2.81 12.57
CA LEU A 101 10.54 -2.45 12.43
C LEU A 101 9.87 -2.67 13.79
N ASN A 102 9.71 -1.59 14.56
CA ASN A 102 9.07 -1.64 15.88
C ASN A 102 7.73 -0.93 15.78
N ASN A 103 6.64 -1.62 16.11
CA ASN A 103 5.27 -1.13 15.93
C ASN A 103 4.99 0.14 16.74
N LYS A 104 5.49 0.23 17.98
CA LYS A 104 5.28 1.35 18.89
C LYS A 104 5.98 2.64 18.45
N TYR A 105 7.21 2.51 17.93
CA TYR A 105 8.02 3.65 17.49
C TYR A 105 8.04 3.83 15.97
N ALA A 106 7.16 3.15 15.24
CA ALA A 106 7.09 3.30 13.80
C ALA A 106 6.79 4.76 13.47
N TYR A 107 7.63 5.37 12.64
CA TYR A 107 7.40 6.75 12.24
C TYR A 107 6.35 6.78 11.13
N ASN A 108 6.58 6.01 10.06
CA ASN A 108 5.62 5.81 8.97
C ASN A 108 4.92 7.11 8.58
N GLU A 109 5.69 8.16 8.31
CA GLU A 109 5.13 9.47 8.01
C GLU A 109 4.17 9.37 6.82
N THR A 110 3.03 10.06 6.89
CA THR A 110 2.08 10.07 5.77
C THR A 110 2.73 10.60 4.49
N CYS A 111 3.57 11.65 4.57
CA CYS A 111 4.33 12.12 3.40
C CYS A 111 5.31 11.08 2.87
N ALA A 112 5.88 10.23 3.73
CA ALA A 112 6.81 9.20 3.29
C ALA A 112 6.07 8.10 2.52
N ALA A 113 4.88 7.71 2.96
CA ALA A 113 3.98 6.82 2.21
C ALA A 113 3.63 7.41 0.84
N ILE A 114 3.23 8.69 0.79
CA ILE A 114 2.92 9.40 -0.46
C ILE A 114 4.14 9.46 -1.40
N SER A 115 5.33 9.76 -0.88
CA SER A 115 6.56 9.76 -1.69
C SER A 115 6.88 8.39 -2.28
N SER A 116 6.54 7.30 -1.58
CA SER A 116 6.66 5.94 -2.08
C SER A 116 5.60 5.61 -3.12
N VAL A 117 4.37 6.13 -2.99
CA VAL A 117 3.33 6.03 -4.02
C VAL A 117 3.80 6.67 -5.32
N PHE A 118 4.39 7.87 -5.26
CA PHE A 118 4.95 8.53 -6.45
C PHE A 118 6.08 7.71 -7.07
N TRP A 119 6.98 7.19 -6.23
CA TRP A 119 8.07 6.34 -6.72
C TRP A 119 7.55 5.06 -7.39
N ASN A 120 6.56 4.39 -6.79
CA ASN A 120 5.93 3.21 -7.38
C ASN A 120 5.28 3.53 -8.74
N TRP A 121 4.61 4.67 -8.85
CA TRP A 121 4.04 5.11 -10.12
C TRP A 121 5.09 5.29 -11.22
N GLU A 122 6.19 5.99 -10.93
CA GLU A 122 7.26 6.18 -11.92
C GLU A 122 7.98 4.88 -12.26
N MET A 123 8.13 3.97 -11.29
CA MET A 123 8.68 2.62 -11.54
C MET A 123 7.74 1.76 -12.39
N LEU A 124 6.43 1.86 -12.18
CA LEU A 124 5.42 1.22 -13.01
C LEU A 124 5.55 1.69 -14.46
N LEU A 125 5.54 3.00 -14.70
CA LEU A 125 5.70 3.57 -16.04
C LEU A 125 7.04 3.18 -16.68
N SER A 126 8.10 3.10 -15.89
CA SER A 126 9.45 2.74 -16.36
C SER A 126 9.63 1.27 -16.73
N THR A 127 8.76 0.37 -16.26
CA THR A 127 9.01 -1.09 -16.33
C THR A 127 7.83 -1.94 -16.78
N GLY A 128 6.60 -1.44 -16.68
CA GLY A 128 5.38 -2.22 -16.88
C GLY A 128 5.11 -3.29 -15.82
N ASP A 129 5.92 -3.37 -14.74
CA ASP A 129 5.80 -4.44 -13.74
C ASP A 129 4.70 -4.14 -12.72
N ALA A 130 3.70 -5.03 -12.64
CA ALA A 130 2.50 -4.86 -11.83
C ALA A 130 2.78 -4.77 -10.32
N LYS A 131 3.92 -5.29 -9.82
CA LYS A 131 4.26 -5.21 -8.39
C LYS A 131 4.33 -3.78 -7.86
N TYR A 132 4.65 -2.81 -8.73
CA TYR A 132 4.68 -1.41 -8.34
C TYR A 132 3.27 -0.83 -8.19
N ALA A 133 2.34 -1.19 -9.09
CA ALA A 133 0.93 -0.83 -8.96
C ALA A 133 0.27 -1.51 -7.75
N ASP A 134 0.67 -2.75 -7.45
CA ASP A 134 0.19 -3.50 -6.28
C ASP A 134 0.64 -2.86 -4.97
N LEU A 135 1.92 -2.50 -4.85
CA LEU A 135 2.40 -1.78 -3.68
C LEU A 135 1.79 -0.37 -3.57
N LEU A 136 1.54 0.29 -4.70
CA LEU A 136 0.84 1.58 -4.73
C LEU A 136 -0.57 1.46 -4.14
N GLU A 137 -1.35 0.47 -4.57
CA GLU A 137 -2.69 0.17 -4.03
C GLU A 137 -2.62 -0.04 -2.51
N TRP A 138 -1.73 -0.94 -2.09
CA TRP A 138 -1.57 -1.28 -0.69
C TRP A 138 -1.19 -0.07 0.18
N GLN A 139 -0.27 0.77 -0.30
CA GLN A 139 0.12 1.98 0.41
C GLN A 139 -1.00 3.01 0.47
N LEU A 140 -1.75 3.19 -0.63
CA LEU A 140 -2.87 4.12 -0.67
C LEU A 140 -3.89 3.75 0.40
N TYR A 141 -4.38 2.50 0.39
CA TYR A 141 -5.43 2.06 1.31
C TYR A 141 -5.01 1.97 2.77
N ASN A 142 -3.71 1.84 3.07
CA ASN A 142 -3.24 1.63 4.44
C ASN A 142 -2.35 2.76 4.98
N ALA A 143 -1.23 3.07 4.31
CA ALA A 143 -0.24 4.02 4.82
C ALA A 143 -0.56 5.48 4.46
N VAL A 144 -1.40 5.74 3.47
CA VAL A 144 -1.85 7.09 3.10
C VAL A 144 -3.17 7.42 3.78
N LEU A 145 -4.22 6.61 3.58
CA LEU A 145 -5.56 6.91 4.08
C LEU A 145 -5.64 7.02 5.61
N VAL A 146 -4.82 6.25 6.35
CA VAL A 146 -4.75 6.37 7.81
C VAL A 146 -4.42 7.79 8.28
N GLY A 147 -3.68 8.54 7.45
CA GLY A 147 -3.18 9.87 7.76
C GLY A 147 -4.27 10.94 7.90
N MET A 148 -5.53 10.65 7.57
CA MET A 148 -6.65 11.59 7.61
C MET A 148 -7.87 10.93 8.27
N SER A 149 -8.64 11.68 9.06
CA SER A 149 -9.92 11.20 9.59
C SER A 149 -10.95 11.02 8.47
N ALA A 150 -11.97 10.21 8.72
CA ALA A 150 -13.04 9.93 7.77
C ALA A 150 -13.80 11.19 7.35
N ASP A 151 -13.90 12.19 8.22
CA ASP A 151 -14.52 13.48 7.95
C ASP A 151 -13.57 14.52 7.29
N GLY A 152 -12.29 14.17 7.11
CA GLY A 152 -11.28 15.03 6.50
C GLY A 152 -10.78 16.19 7.37
N LYS A 153 -11.12 16.25 8.67
CA LYS A 153 -10.82 17.40 9.53
C LYS A 153 -9.57 17.26 10.40
N SER A 154 -9.06 16.06 10.57
CA SER A 154 -7.92 15.80 11.44
C SER A 154 -6.94 14.81 10.80
N TYR A 155 -5.68 14.84 11.24
CA TYR A 155 -4.58 14.19 10.55
C TYR A 155 -3.61 13.51 11.51
N PHE A 156 -3.04 12.40 11.06
CA PHE A 156 -1.82 11.84 11.62
C PHE A 156 -0.61 12.29 10.82
N TYR A 157 0.41 12.77 11.53
CA TYR A 157 1.75 12.93 10.97
C TYR A 157 2.50 11.59 10.98
N ARG A 158 2.47 10.90 12.13
CA ARG A 158 3.10 9.61 12.40
C ARG A 158 2.04 8.52 12.42
N ASN A 159 2.31 7.37 11.79
CA ASN A 159 1.36 6.26 11.67
C ASN A 159 1.90 4.97 12.33
N PRO A 160 1.86 4.90 13.68
CA PRO A 160 2.32 3.73 14.44
C PRO A 160 1.45 2.48 14.21
N LEU A 161 1.95 1.30 14.58
CA LEU A 161 1.22 0.02 14.48
C LEU A 161 0.86 -0.57 15.86
N GLU A 162 1.25 0.12 16.92
CA GLU A 162 0.94 -0.18 18.32
C GLU A 162 0.88 1.13 19.08
N VAL A 163 -0.25 1.38 19.74
CA VAL A 163 -0.60 2.64 20.37
C VAL A 163 -1.37 2.36 21.66
N ASP A 164 -1.00 3.06 22.73
CA ASP A 164 -1.81 3.17 23.94
C ASP A 164 -2.83 4.32 23.79
N ASN A 165 -3.66 4.57 24.79
CA ASN A 165 -4.69 5.61 24.75
C ASN A 165 -4.17 7.07 24.71
N THR A 166 -2.89 7.32 24.40
CA THR A 166 -2.27 8.66 24.41
C THR A 166 -2.17 9.33 23.04
N PHE A 167 -2.51 8.63 21.96
CA PHE A 167 -2.29 9.10 20.59
C PHE A 167 -3.59 9.37 19.84
N GLU A 168 -3.72 10.54 19.23
CA GLU A 168 -4.91 10.96 18.49
C GLU A 168 -4.54 11.82 17.27
N ARG A 169 -5.45 11.90 16.31
CA ARG A 169 -5.31 12.81 15.17
C ARG A 169 -5.39 14.25 15.65
N LYS A 170 -4.72 15.15 14.92
CA LYS A 170 -4.76 16.59 15.19
C LYS A 170 -5.30 17.34 13.99
N GLU A 171 -6.06 18.40 14.23
CA GLU A 171 -6.56 19.27 13.16
C GLU A 171 -5.41 19.82 12.31
N TRP A 172 -4.30 20.21 12.94
CA TRP A 172 -3.15 20.76 12.24
C TRP A 172 -1.82 20.54 13.00
N TYR A 173 -0.71 20.82 12.32
CA TYR A 173 0.64 20.72 12.87
C TYR A 173 1.44 21.98 12.55
N LYS A 174 2.41 22.35 13.39
CA LYS A 174 3.34 23.46 13.09
C LYS A 174 4.06 23.25 11.75
N THR A 175 4.43 22.00 11.45
CA THR A 175 4.92 21.57 10.14
C THR A 175 3.79 20.80 9.44
N ALA A 176 2.96 21.48 8.66
CA ALA A 176 1.76 20.89 8.06
C ALA A 176 1.98 20.29 6.66
N CYS A 177 3.06 19.53 6.49
CA CYS A 177 3.30 18.81 5.24
C CYS A 177 2.24 17.72 4.99
N CYS A 178 1.84 16.97 6.02
CA CYS A 178 0.93 15.83 5.85
C CYS A 178 -0.47 16.23 5.34
N PRO A 179 -1.19 17.19 5.96
CA PRO A 179 -2.53 17.56 5.50
C PRO A 179 -2.56 17.98 4.02
N SER A 180 -1.71 18.94 3.65
CA SER A 180 -1.61 19.44 2.27
C SER A 180 -1.17 18.38 1.26
N ASN A 181 -0.28 17.46 1.66
CA ASN A 181 0.20 16.39 0.80
C ASN A 181 -0.88 15.32 0.55
N ILE A 182 -1.71 15.01 1.55
CA ILE A 182 -2.87 14.12 1.39
C ILE A 182 -3.87 14.77 0.42
N SER A 183 -4.23 16.04 0.62
CA SER A 183 -5.19 16.75 -0.23
C SER A 183 -4.79 16.71 -1.70
N ARG A 184 -3.53 17.06 -2.04
CA ARG A 184 -3.07 17.02 -3.44
C ARG A 184 -3.02 15.60 -4.03
N THR A 185 -2.79 14.59 -3.18
CA THR A 185 -2.70 13.20 -3.62
C THR A 185 -4.09 12.66 -3.96
N LEU A 186 -5.07 12.89 -3.08
CA LEU A 186 -6.46 12.48 -3.31
C LEU A 186 -7.08 13.24 -4.49
N ALA A 187 -6.80 14.55 -4.62
CA ALA A 187 -7.26 15.34 -5.77
C ALA A 187 -6.72 14.83 -7.12
N ARG A 188 -5.61 14.09 -7.12
CA ARG A 188 -5.00 13.49 -8.33
C ARG A 188 -5.12 11.97 -8.39
N LEU A 189 -6.02 11.37 -7.60
CA LEU A 189 -6.14 9.92 -7.50
C LEU A 189 -6.41 9.25 -8.85
N SER A 190 -7.19 9.90 -9.72
CA SER A 190 -7.50 9.40 -11.08
C SER A 190 -6.27 9.12 -11.93
N LYS A 191 -5.15 9.83 -11.70
CA LYS A 191 -3.87 9.63 -12.39
C LYS A 191 -3.37 8.19 -12.26
N TYR A 192 -3.66 7.53 -11.14
CA TYR A 192 -3.11 6.22 -10.84
C TYR A 192 -3.98 5.05 -11.31
N ILE A 193 -5.18 5.33 -11.85
CA ILE A 193 -6.14 4.28 -12.23
C ILE A 193 -5.76 3.64 -13.56
N TYR A 194 -5.39 4.45 -14.54
CA TYR A 194 -5.16 4.02 -15.92
C TYR A 194 -3.82 4.55 -16.45
N SER A 195 -3.21 3.81 -17.36
CA SER A 195 -2.25 4.35 -18.33
C SER A 195 -2.56 3.79 -19.71
N PHE A 196 -2.05 4.42 -20.76
CA PHE A 196 -2.29 3.98 -22.12
C PHE A 196 -1.16 4.44 -23.05
N ASN A 197 -1.04 3.75 -24.18
CA ASN A 197 -0.28 4.18 -25.35
C ASN A 197 -1.09 3.83 -26.61
N ASP A 198 -0.47 3.91 -27.78
CA ASP A 198 -1.16 3.74 -29.06
C ASP A 198 -2.03 2.47 -29.13
N CYS A 199 -1.49 1.33 -28.68
CA CYS A 199 -2.16 0.02 -28.82
C CYS A 199 -2.52 -0.65 -27.48
N ASN A 200 -2.38 0.04 -26.35
CA ASN A 200 -2.58 -0.56 -25.03
C ASN A 200 -3.35 0.37 -24.11
N LEU A 201 -4.29 -0.21 -23.38
CA LEU A 201 -4.92 0.39 -22.21
C LEU A 201 -4.61 -0.48 -21.00
N TRP A 202 -3.98 0.09 -19.96
CA TRP A 202 -3.76 -0.57 -18.69
C TRP A 202 -4.74 -0.08 -17.64
N ILE A 203 -5.30 -1.03 -16.89
CA ILE A 203 -6.08 -0.78 -15.67
C ILE A 203 -5.23 -1.20 -14.48
N HIS A 204 -4.79 -0.21 -13.71
CA HIS A 204 -3.91 -0.39 -12.56
C HIS A 204 -4.67 -0.43 -11.24
N GLN A 205 -5.74 0.35 -11.08
CA GLN A 205 -6.52 0.40 -9.84
C GLN A 205 -7.99 0.15 -10.14
N PHE A 206 -8.70 -0.48 -9.21
CA PHE A 206 -10.12 -0.84 -9.36
C PHE A 206 -11.01 0.12 -8.57
N ILE A 207 -10.92 1.40 -8.89
CA ILE A 207 -11.71 2.48 -8.30
C ILE A 207 -12.80 2.88 -9.29
N GLY A 208 -14.06 2.97 -8.86
CA GLY A 208 -15.17 3.32 -9.75
C GLY A 208 -14.92 4.64 -10.49
N SER A 209 -14.98 4.61 -11.83
CA SER A 209 -14.61 5.78 -12.66
C SER A 209 -15.14 5.68 -14.08
N LYS A 210 -15.24 6.84 -14.73
CA LYS A 210 -15.53 6.97 -16.16
C LYS A 210 -14.40 7.73 -16.84
N VAL A 211 -13.85 7.20 -17.93
CA VAL A 211 -12.75 7.83 -18.67
C VAL A 211 -12.91 7.63 -20.17
N LYS A 212 -12.35 8.58 -20.91
CA LYS A 212 -12.19 8.54 -22.35
C LYS A 212 -10.72 8.45 -22.68
N VAL A 213 -10.32 7.43 -23.42
CA VAL A 213 -8.93 7.13 -23.73
C VAL A 213 -8.73 7.20 -25.23
N PRO A 214 -7.94 8.16 -25.76
CA PRO A 214 -7.62 8.20 -27.18
C PRO A 214 -6.57 7.13 -27.50
N LEU A 215 -6.95 6.04 -28.17
CA LEU A 215 -5.98 5.10 -28.73
C LEU A 215 -5.47 5.56 -30.10
N ASN A 216 -4.25 5.19 -30.46
CA ASN A 216 -3.55 5.61 -31.69
C ASN A 216 -3.43 7.14 -31.91
N GLY A 217 -3.63 7.95 -30.86
CA GLY A 217 -3.57 9.42 -30.96
C GLY A 217 -4.67 10.08 -31.80
N ILE A 218 -5.67 9.33 -32.29
CA ILE A 218 -6.76 9.86 -33.12
C ILE A 218 -8.06 9.83 -32.30
N LYS A 219 -8.76 10.97 -32.23
CA LYS A 219 -10.01 11.13 -31.45
C LYS A 219 -11.11 10.12 -31.83
N GLU A 220 -11.12 9.68 -33.07
CA GLU A 220 -12.05 8.70 -33.60
C GLU A 220 -11.83 7.27 -33.08
N SER A 221 -10.66 6.99 -32.52
CA SER A 221 -10.29 5.71 -31.89
C SER A 221 -10.41 5.78 -30.35
N GLU A 222 -11.23 6.72 -29.85
CA GLU A 222 -11.51 6.87 -28.42
C GLU A 222 -12.24 5.65 -27.86
N ILE A 223 -11.72 5.09 -26.78
CA ILE A 223 -12.40 4.11 -25.94
C ILE A 223 -13.03 4.82 -24.74
N LYS A 224 -14.31 4.60 -24.52
CA LYS A 224 -14.97 4.96 -23.27
C LYS A 224 -14.94 3.78 -22.31
N VAL A 225 -14.48 4.02 -21.10
CA VAL A 225 -14.43 3.03 -20.02
C VAL A 225 -15.35 3.51 -18.92
N ASP A 226 -16.33 2.69 -18.53
CA ASP A 226 -17.16 2.87 -17.35
C ASP A 226 -16.89 1.70 -16.40
N MET A 227 -16.13 1.95 -15.33
CA MET A 227 -15.75 0.96 -14.34
C MET A 227 -16.59 1.14 -13.08
N GLN A 228 -17.34 0.10 -12.72
CA GLN A 228 -18.04 -0.05 -11.47
C GLN A 228 -17.25 -1.05 -10.60
N SER A 229 -16.99 -0.71 -9.34
CA SER A 229 -16.16 -1.53 -8.47
C SER A 229 -16.69 -1.49 -7.05
N ASN A 230 -16.75 -2.66 -6.41
CA ASN A 230 -17.06 -2.78 -5.00
C ASN A 230 -15.81 -2.82 -4.11
N LEU A 231 -14.61 -2.69 -4.69
CA LEU A 231 -13.39 -2.59 -3.89
C LEU A 231 -13.41 -1.30 -3.05
N PRO A 232 -12.81 -1.31 -1.85
CA PRO A 232 -12.04 -2.40 -1.25
C PRO A 232 -12.87 -3.39 -0.41
N TRP A 233 -14.20 -3.36 -0.50
CA TRP A 233 -15.10 -4.13 0.36
C TRP A 233 -15.39 -5.52 -0.18
N ASP A 234 -15.53 -5.62 -1.50
CA ASP A 234 -15.89 -6.81 -2.23
C ASP A 234 -15.16 -6.83 -3.57
N GLY A 235 -14.83 -8.03 -4.05
CA GLY A 235 -13.96 -8.22 -5.20
C GLY A 235 -14.62 -8.08 -6.57
N ARG A 236 -15.93 -7.76 -6.62
CA ARG A 236 -16.64 -7.59 -7.89
C ARG A 236 -16.29 -6.27 -8.56
N VAL A 237 -15.92 -6.36 -9.83
CA VAL A 237 -15.66 -5.23 -10.72
C VAL A 237 -16.36 -5.50 -12.04
N THR A 238 -17.04 -4.49 -12.58
CA THR A 238 -17.62 -4.51 -13.93
C THR A 238 -17.02 -3.36 -14.73
N ILE A 239 -16.42 -3.67 -15.87
CA ILE A 239 -15.85 -2.70 -16.80
C ILE A 239 -16.68 -2.76 -18.08
N LYS A 240 -17.34 -1.66 -18.42
CA LYS A 240 -18.01 -1.50 -19.71
C LYS A 240 -17.09 -0.70 -20.63
N LEU A 241 -16.82 -1.27 -21.80
CA LEU A 241 -16.05 -0.64 -22.86
C LEU A 241 -16.96 -0.29 -24.01
N GLU A 242 -16.91 0.96 -24.46
CA GLU A 242 -17.47 1.39 -25.73
C GLU A 242 -16.34 1.86 -26.64
N CYS A 243 -16.22 1.28 -27.83
CA CYS A 243 -15.21 1.62 -28.82
C CYS A 243 -15.77 1.47 -30.24
N LYS A 244 -15.03 1.92 -31.25
CA LYS A 244 -15.32 1.52 -32.64
C LYS A 244 -15.13 0.01 -32.79
N GLU A 245 -15.93 -0.61 -33.63
CA GLU A 245 -15.77 -2.04 -33.95
C GLU A 245 -14.42 -2.27 -34.63
N ASN A 246 -13.81 -3.44 -34.36
CA ASN A 246 -12.53 -3.88 -34.92
C ASN A 246 -11.32 -2.98 -34.55
N LEU A 247 -11.40 -2.22 -33.45
CA LEU A 247 -10.24 -1.50 -32.94
C LEU A 247 -9.22 -2.50 -32.37
N ASP A 248 -8.02 -2.58 -32.96
CA ASP A 248 -6.96 -3.48 -32.50
C ASP A 248 -6.19 -2.87 -31.32
N PHE A 249 -6.47 -3.35 -30.11
CA PHE A 249 -5.74 -2.95 -28.91
C PHE A 249 -5.74 -4.03 -27.83
N TYR A 250 -4.77 -3.92 -26.92
CA TYR A 250 -4.67 -4.75 -25.74
C TYR A 250 -5.29 -4.07 -24.53
N LEU A 251 -6.20 -4.77 -23.86
CA LEU A 251 -6.65 -4.41 -22.52
C LEU A 251 -5.80 -5.15 -21.49
N ASN A 252 -4.99 -4.42 -20.73
CA ASN A 252 -4.08 -4.95 -19.73
C ASN A 252 -4.69 -4.76 -18.34
N ILE A 253 -5.14 -5.84 -17.70
CA ILE A 253 -5.79 -5.80 -16.40
C ILE A 253 -4.81 -6.29 -15.33
N ARG A 254 -4.57 -5.48 -14.29
CA ARG A 254 -3.75 -5.94 -13.15
C ARG A 254 -4.47 -7.06 -12.42
N ILE A 255 -3.75 -8.12 -12.10
CA ILE A 255 -4.14 -9.10 -11.08
C ILE A 255 -3.39 -8.78 -9.79
N PRO A 256 -4.09 -8.34 -8.74
CA PRO A 256 -3.45 -8.02 -7.46
C PRO A 256 -2.76 -9.24 -6.83
N SER A 257 -1.73 -9.02 -6.03
CA SER A 257 -0.99 -10.11 -5.38
C SER A 257 -1.78 -10.80 -4.26
N TRP A 258 -2.83 -10.16 -3.75
CA TRP A 258 -3.64 -10.65 -2.63
C TRP A 258 -4.80 -11.57 -3.05
N THR A 259 -5.10 -11.69 -4.35
CA THR A 259 -6.13 -12.59 -4.89
C THR A 259 -5.50 -13.90 -5.33
N ASP A 260 -6.09 -15.04 -4.95
CA ASP A 260 -5.60 -16.37 -5.33
C ASP A 260 -6.39 -17.00 -6.48
N LYS A 261 -7.64 -16.58 -6.68
CA LYS A 261 -8.57 -17.11 -7.69
C LYS A 261 -9.37 -16.00 -8.38
N PRO A 262 -8.73 -15.15 -9.19
CA PRO A 262 -9.45 -14.19 -10.01
C PRO A 262 -10.29 -14.93 -11.06
N GLU A 263 -11.56 -14.52 -11.21
CA GLU A 263 -12.41 -14.96 -12.31
C GLU A 263 -12.69 -13.77 -13.21
N ILE A 264 -12.58 -13.97 -14.53
CA ILE A 264 -12.83 -12.94 -15.53
C ILE A 264 -13.80 -13.50 -16.57
N ASN A 265 -14.88 -12.77 -16.84
CA ASN A 265 -15.80 -13.04 -17.94
C ASN A 265 -15.75 -11.86 -18.93
N ILE A 266 -15.73 -12.16 -20.21
CA ILE A 266 -15.78 -11.17 -21.30
C ILE A 266 -17.03 -11.47 -22.13
N ASN A 267 -17.96 -10.51 -22.18
CA ASN A 267 -19.23 -10.66 -22.90
C ASN A 267 -19.98 -11.96 -22.53
N GLY A 268 -19.99 -12.32 -21.24
CA GLY A 268 -20.63 -13.53 -20.71
C GLY A 268 -19.82 -14.82 -20.89
N LYS A 269 -18.67 -14.80 -21.57
CA LYS A 269 -17.79 -15.97 -21.73
C LYS A 269 -16.70 -15.95 -20.66
N LYS A 270 -16.59 -17.04 -19.89
CA LYS A 270 -15.54 -17.20 -18.89
C LYS A 270 -14.18 -17.35 -19.58
N LEU A 271 -13.21 -16.55 -19.17
CA LEU A 271 -11.82 -16.67 -19.60
C LEU A 271 -11.21 -17.94 -18.99
N ASP A 272 -10.40 -18.67 -19.76
CA ASP A 272 -9.72 -19.87 -19.30
C ASP A 272 -8.88 -19.63 -18.04
N LYS A 273 -8.60 -20.71 -17.29
CA LYS A 273 -7.88 -20.64 -16.01
C LYS A 273 -6.57 -19.86 -16.15
N LEU A 274 -6.51 -18.75 -15.42
CA LEU A 274 -5.34 -17.89 -15.32
C LEU A 274 -4.23 -18.59 -14.53
N LYS A 275 -3.08 -18.81 -15.16
CA LYS A 275 -1.88 -19.30 -14.48
C LYS A 275 -1.21 -18.16 -13.73
N LEU A 276 -1.51 -18.03 -12.44
CA LEU A 276 -0.83 -17.07 -11.57
C LEU A 276 0.56 -17.59 -11.19
N ASN A 277 1.60 -16.79 -11.45
CA ASN A 277 2.95 -17.08 -10.98
C ASN A 277 3.19 -16.42 -9.63
N LEU A 278 2.66 -17.05 -8.58
CA LEU A 278 2.82 -16.58 -7.21
C LEU A 278 4.27 -16.82 -6.77
N LYS A 279 5.09 -15.76 -6.76
CA LYS A 279 6.46 -15.83 -6.26
C LYS A 279 6.46 -15.76 -4.74
N GLU A 280 6.92 -16.82 -4.09
CA GLU A 280 7.10 -16.84 -2.64
C GLU A 280 8.35 -16.02 -2.25
N VAL A 281 8.16 -14.72 -2.04
CA VAL A 281 9.23 -13.81 -1.61
C VAL A 281 9.05 -13.46 -0.14
N LYS A 282 10.00 -13.89 0.70
CA LYS A 282 10.02 -13.51 2.12
C LYS A 282 10.43 -12.04 2.28
N THR A 283 9.51 -11.22 2.77
CA THR A 283 9.76 -9.81 3.12
C THR A 283 9.80 -9.63 4.63
N ALA A 284 10.25 -8.45 5.10
CA ALA A 284 10.37 -8.19 6.53
C ALA A 284 9.01 -8.21 7.23
N SER A 285 7.98 -7.65 6.61
CA SER A 285 6.65 -7.48 7.18
C SER A 285 5.63 -8.52 6.71
N GLY A 286 5.92 -9.32 5.68
CA GLY A 286 4.96 -10.27 5.11
C GLY A 286 4.11 -9.73 3.96
N ILE A 287 4.37 -8.50 3.48
CA ILE A 287 3.80 -7.96 2.25
C ILE A 287 4.47 -8.61 1.01
N ILE A 288 3.72 -9.01 -0.02
CA ILE A 288 4.26 -9.77 -1.17
C ILE A 288 3.75 -9.22 -2.51
N PRO A 289 4.11 -7.99 -2.91
CA PRO A 289 3.63 -7.41 -4.17
C PRO A 289 4.15 -8.15 -5.42
N TYR A 290 5.16 -8.99 -5.26
CA TYR A 290 5.83 -9.75 -6.32
C TYR A 290 4.95 -10.78 -7.03
N GLY A 291 3.80 -11.12 -6.46
CA GLY A 291 2.81 -12.03 -7.07
C GLY A 291 1.87 -11.32 -8.06
N SER A 292 1.86 -9.98 -8.12
CA SER A 292 1.00 -9.26 -9.05
C SER A 292 1.52 -9.35 -10.48
N CYS A 293 0.60 -9.41 -11.45
CA CYS A 293 0.91 -9.42 -12.88
C CYS A 293 -0.16 -8.64 -13.68
N TYR A 294 0.07 -8.44 -14.98
CA TYR A 294 -0.96 -8.02 -15.91
C TYR A 294 -1.41 -9.20 -16.76
N ILE A 295 -2.71 -9.28 -17.01
CA ILE A 295 -3.26 -10.10 -18.08
C ILE A 295 -3.55 -9.17 -19.26
N SER A 296 -2.93 -9.48 -20.39
CA SER A 296 -3.14 -8.77 -21.65
C SER A 296 -4.22 -9.49 -22.45
N LEU A 297 -5.37 -8.85 -22.58
CA LEU A 297 -6.50 -9.35 -23.36
C LEU A 297 -6.45 -8.73 -24.76
N LYS A 298 -6.45 -9.58 -25.78
CA LYS A 298 -6.63 -9.20 -27.18
C LYS A 298 -7.84 -9.96 -27.70
N GLU A 299 -8.94 -9.24 -27.84
CA GLU A 299 -10.26 -9.79 -28.21
C GLU A 299 -10.77 -9.08 -29.46
N ASP A 300 -11.74 -9.70 -30.14
CA ASP A 300 -12.53 -9.03 -31.18
C ASP A 300 -13.52 -8.06 -30.53
N TRP A 301 -13.01 -6.88 -30.15
CA TRP A 301 -13.78 -5.86 -29.45
C TRP A 301 -14.98 -5.39 -30.27
N LYS A 302 -16.18 -5.59 -29.72
CA LYS A 302 -17.45 -5.09 -30.29
C LYS A 302 -17.66 -3.61 -29.95
N SER A 303 -18.71 -3.00 -30.50
CA SER A 303 -19.08 -1.63 -30.15
C SER A 303 -19.37 -1.43 -28.66
N LYS A 304 -19.90 -2.47 -27.99
CA LYS A 304 -20.10 -2.53 -26.53
C LYS A 304 -19.58 -3.85 -26.00
N ASN A 305 -18.70 -3.79 -25.01
CA ASN A 305 -18.17 -4.97 -24.33
C ASN A 305 -18.35 -4.83 -22.82
N VAL A 306 -18.56 -5.95 -22.15
CA VAL A 306 -18.65 -6.02 -20.69
C VAL A 306 -17.60 -7.02 -20.21
N ILE A 307 -16.72 -6.56 -19.34
CA ILE A 307 -15.75 -7.39 -18.62
C ILE A 307 -16.18 -7.42 -17.16
N GLU A 308 -16.44 -8.61 -16.66
CA GLU A 308 -16.79 -8.84 -15.26
C GLU A 308 -15.65 -9.57 -14.58
N ILE A 309 -15.18 -9.03 -13.45
CA ILE A 309 -14.08 -9.59 -12.69
C ILE A 309 -14.59 -9.86 -11.28
N ASN A 310 -14.27 -11.04 -10.77
CA ASN A 310 -14.45 -11.39 -9.36
C ASN A 310 -13.08 -11.71 -8.77
N PHE A 311 -12.55 -10.80 -7.96
CA PHE A 311 -11.35 -11.06 -7.17
C PHE A 311 -11.72 -11.78 -5.88
N SER A 312 -11.20 -12.98 -5.68
CA SER A 312 -11.23 -13.63 -4.36
C SER A 312 -10.55 -12.74 -3.32
N MET A 313 -11.23 -12.47 -2.20
CA MET A 313 -10.71 -11.69 -1.08
C MET A 313 -10.62 -12.53 0.19
N PRO A 314 -9.69 -13.51 0.26
CA PRO A 314 -9.50 -14.29 1.48
C PRO A 314 -8.98 -13.40 2.61
N ILE A 315 -9.24 -13.82 3.85
CA ILE A 315 -8.57 -13.25 5.02
C ILE A 315 -7.18 -13.90 5.10
N ASN A 316 -6.14 -13.11 4.91
CA ASN A 316 -4.77 -13.54 4.93
C ASN A 316 -4.14 -13.27 6.29
N ILE A 317 -3.39 -14.26 6.79
CA ILE A 317 -2.59 -14.14 8.01
C ILE A 317 -1.14 -13.89 7.60
N HIS A 318 -0.59 -12.76 8.03
CA HIS A 318 0.77 -12.35 7.72
C HIS A 318 1.69 -12.66 8.90
N ASN A 319 2.82 -13.26 8.56
CA ASN A 319 3.95 -13.46 9.47
C ASN A 319 5.09 -12.53 9.09
N SER A 320 5.75 -11.96 10.10
CA SER A 320 6.97 -11.18 9.88
C SER A 320 8.18 -12.10 9.70
N HIS A 321 9.23 -11.61 9.03
CA HIS A 321 10.51 -12.33 9.02
C HIS A 321 11.08 -12.42 10.44
N LYS A 322 11.60 -13.58 10.86
CA LYS A 322 12.20 -13.84 12.20
C LYS A 322 13.25 -12.84 12.73
N LYS A 323 13.76 -11.97 11.85
CA LYS A 323 14.74 -10.91 12.16
C LYS A 323 14.06 -9.64 12.67
N VAL A 324 12.75 -9.47 12.41
CA VAL A 324 11.91 -8.43 13.00
C VAL A 324 11.54 -8.87 14.42
N ARG A 325 12.45 -8.63 15.37
CA ARG A 325 12.34 -9.14 16.74
C ARG A 325 11.04 -8.74 17.45
N LYS A 326 10.49 -7.57 17.12
CA LYS A 326 9.28 -7.03 17.75
C LYS A 326 7.99 -7.68 17.27
N ASN A 327 8.04 -8.48 16.20
CA ASN A 327 6.92 -9.21 15.63
C ASN A 327 7.08 -10.74 15.77
N ARG A 328 7.92 -11.20 16.70
CA ARG A 328 7.98 -12.63 17.05
C ARG A 328 6.68 -13.03 17.76
N ASN A 329 6.14 -14.20 17.40
CA ASN A 329 4.90 -14.73 17.95
C ASN A 329 3.75 -13.71 17.83
N ARG A 330 3.69 -13.06 16.67
CA ARG A 330 2.67 -12.08 16.34
C ARG A 330 2.25 -12.24 14.90
N VAL A 331 0.96 -12.05 14.65
CA VAL A 331 0.35 -12.11 13.33
C VAL A 331 -0.40 -10.82 13.03
N ALA A 332 -0.54 -10.51 11.75
CA ALA A 332 -1.38 -9.43 11.25
C ALA A 332 -2.36 -9.96 10.21
N PHE A 333 -3.49 -9.27 10.05
CA PHE A 333 -4.56 -9.70 9.14
C PHE A 333 -4.68 -8.74 7.96
N SER A 334 -4.99 -9.28 6.79
CA SER A 334 -5.48 -8.50 5.67
C SER A 334 -6.66 -9.17 4.98
N ARG A 335 -7.45 -8.38 4.25
CA ARG A 335 -8.47 -8.87 3.33
C ARG A 335 -8.50 -7.96 2.11
N GLY A 336 -8.20 -8.52 0.94
CA GLY A 336 -7.90 -7.74 -0.25
C GLY A 336 -6.75 -6.76 0.01
N PRO A 337 -6.89 -5.46 -0.35
CA PRO A 337 -5.84 -4.48 -0.13
C PRO A 337 -5.82 -3.91 1.30
N LEU A 338 -6.74 -4.30 2.19
CA LEU A 338 -6.88 -3.71 3.53
C LEU A 338 -6.10 -4.51 4.58
N VAL A 339 -5.20 -3.84 5.30
CA VAL A 339 -4.63 -4.32 6.57
C VAL A 339 -5.62 -4.02 7.69
N TYR A 340 -5.69 -4.90 8.68
CA TYR A 340 -6.58 -4.77 9.84
C TYR A 340 -5.82 -4.49 11.14
N CYS A 341 -6.50 -3.88 12.09
CA CYS A 341 -6.04 -3.66 13.46
C CYS A 341 -7.15 -3.91 14.47
N PHE A 342 -6.75 -4.16 15.71
CA PHE A 342 -7.64 -4.22 16.87
C PHE A 342 -7.60 -2.85 17.55
N GLU A 343 -8.77 -2.30 17.85
CA GLU A 343 -8.94 -1.04 18.58
C GLU A 343 -9.72 -1.33 19.87
N SER A 344 -9.33 -0.70 20.97
CA SER A 344 -9.93 -0.99 22.29
C SER A 344 -11.43 -0.69 22.34
N LEU A 345 -11.91 0.22 21.49
CA LEU A 345 -13.33 0.56 21.39
C LEU A 345 -14.19 -0.58 20.82
N ASP A 346 -13.64 -1.42 19.95
CA ASP A 346 -14.35 -2.62 19.48
C ASP A 346 -14.14 -3.84 20.42
N ASN A 347 -13.20 -3.75 21.36
CA ASN A 347 -12.76 -4.86 22.21
C ASN A 347 -12.67 -4.41 23.68
N PRO A 348 -13.76 -3.93 24.31
CA PRO A 348 -13.73 -3.30 25.63
C PRO A 348 -13.32 -4.28 26.75
N ASP A 349 -13.60 -5.57 26.58
CA ASP A 349 -13.36 -6.62 27.57
C ASP A 349 -11.99 -7.30 27.40
N PHE A 350 -11.11 -6.74 26.57
CA PHE A 350 -9.83 -7.36 26.22
C PHE A 350 -8.69 -6.33 26.12
N ASP A 351 -7.62 -6.51 26.90
CA ASP A 351 -6.42 -5.68 26.77
C ASP A 351 -5.60 -6.11 25.55
N ILE A 352 -5.96 -5.53 24.41
CA ILE A 352 -5.32 -5.79 23.10
C ILE A 352 -3.80 -5.61 23.09
N ILE A 353 -3.19 -4.88 24.05
CA ILE A 353 -1.74 -4.61 24.06
C ILE A 353 -0.97 -5.70 24.80
N ASN A 354 -1.52 -6.16 25.94
CA ASN A 354 -0.80 -7.00 26.89
C ASN A 354 -1.21 -8.48 26.81
N GLU A 355 -2.45 -8.77 26.47
CA GLU A 355 -2.96 -10.14 26.44
C GLU A 355 -2.50 -10.91 25.19
N HIS A 356 -2.40 -12.23 25.36
CA HIS A 356 -2.06 -13.16 24.28
C HIS A 356 -3.34 -13.71 23.65
N VAL A 357 -3.40 -13.73 22.31
CA VAL A 357 -4.53 -14.26 21.57
C VAL A 357 -4.09 -15.44 20.75
N LYS A 358 -4.37 -16.63 21.27
CA LYS A 358 -4.47 -17.80 20.41
C LYS A 358 -5.81 -17.74 19.68
N ILE A 359 -5.77 -17.56 18.36
CA ILE A 359 -6.97 -17.49 17.55
C ILE A 359 -7.55 -18.91 17.41
N ASN A 360 -8.83 -19.04 17.72
CA ASN A 360 -9.59 -20.26 17.57
C ASN A 360 -10.49 -20.17 16.32
N GLY A 361 -10.39 -21.15 15.43
CA GLY A 361 -11.17 -21.19 14.20
C GLY A 361 -10.71 -20.19 13.13
N LYS A 362 -11.61 -19.87 12.19
CA LYS A 362 -11.34 -18.95 11.07
C LYS A 362 -11.96 -17.59 11.36
N ALA A 363 -11.21 -16.52 11.06
CA ALA A 363 -11.78 -15.18 11.02
C ALA A 363 -12.86 -15.08 9.94
N VAL A 364 -13.89 -14.29 10.19
CA VAL A 364 -15.01 -14.05 9.27
C VAL A 364 -15.14 -12.55 9.02
N ALA A 365 -15.33 -12.18 7.75
CA ALA A 365 -15.57 -10.79 7.37
C ALA A 365 -17.07 -10.48 7.42
N TYR A 366 -17.44 -9.31 7.95
CA TYR A 366 -18.81 -8.84 7.99
C TYR A 366 -18.87 -7.32 7.80
N THR A 367 -20.00 -6.82 7.29
CA THR A 367 -20.19 -5.39 7.07
C THR A 367 -20.86 -4.75 8.28
N SER A 368 -20.28 -3.66 8.79
CA SER A 368 -20.81 -2.84 9.87
C SER A 368 -20.47 -1.38 9.59
N GLU A 369 -21.46 -0.48 9.67
CA GLU A 369 -21.24 0.98 9.56
C GLU A 369 -20.43 1.41 8.31
N ARG A 370 -20.70 0.75 7.16
CA ARG A 370 -19.99 0.94 5.87
C ARG A 370 -18.52 0.48 5.87
N LEU A 371 -18.06 -0.19 6.91
CA LEU A 371 -16.77 -0.88 6.96
C LEU A 371 -16.97 -2.39 6.83
N VAL A 372 -15.99 -3.08 6.27
CA VAL A 372 -15.89 -4.54 6.40
C VAL A 372 -14.93 -4.82 7.55
N LYS A 373 -15.46 -5.28 8.70
CA LYS A 373 -14.70 -5.69 9.89
C LYS A 373 -14.42 -7.21 9.84
N LEU A 374 -13.41 -7.66 10.60
CA LEU A 374 -13.14 -9.08 10.81
C LEU A 374 -13.54 -9.45 12.24
N LYS A 375 -14.17 -10.61 12.36
CA LYS A 375 -14.59 -11.22 13.62
C LYS A 375 -13.86 -12.53 13.79
N MET A 376 -13.26 -12.75 14.96
CA MET A 376 -12.56 -13.99 15.30
C MET A 376 -12.83 -14.37 16.75
N LEU A 377 -12.60 -15.63 17.10
CA LEU A 377 -12.68 -16.10 18.48
C LEU A 377 -11.28 -16.32 19.01
N ASN A 378 -11.05 -15.99 20.28
CA ASN A 378 -9.85 -16.43 20.98
C ASN A 378 -10.03 -17.87 21.54
N ALA A 379 -9.00 -18.42 22.18
CA ALA A 379 -9.04 -19.75 22.77
C ALA A 379 -10.08 -19.94 23.90
N GLU A 380 -10.56 -18.84 24.50
CA GLU A 380 -11.64 -18.83 25.50
C GLU A 380 -13.03 -18.65 24.87
N ASN A 381 -13.14 -18.66 23.53
CA ASN A 381 -14.34 -18.36 22.77
C ASN A 381 -14.90 -16.94 22.98
N LYS A 382 -14.07 -16.00 23.43
CA LYS A 382 -14.42 -14.57 23.42
C LYS A 382 -14.21 -14.00 22.03
N GLU A 383 -15.12 -13.11 21.64
CA GLU A 383 -15.08 -12.44 20.36
C GLU A 383 -14.00 -11.35 20.35
N LEU A 384 -13.27 -11.29 19.23
CA LEU A 384 -12.31 -10.24 18.92
C LEU A 384 -12.67 -9.63 17.57
N ILE A 385 -12.70 -8.31 17.54
CA ILE A 385 -13.06 -7.53 16.37
C ILE A 385 -11.85 -6.76 15.88
N ALA A 386 -11.53 -6.93 14.60
CA ALA A 386 -10.55 -6.13 13.91
C ALA A 386 -11.24 -5.24 12.87
N ARG A 387 -10.85 -3.98 12.79
CA ARG A 387 -11.29 -3.00 11.79
C ARG A 387 -10.18 -2.68 10.80
N PRO A 388 -10.50 -2.14 9.60
CA PRO A 388 -9.46 -1.69 8.68
C PRO A 388 -8.50 -0.69 9.35
N TYR A 389 -7.21 -0.87 9.17
CA TYR A 389 -6.18 -0.06 9.82
C TYR A 389 -6.29 1.42 9.47
N TYR A 390 -6.82 1.81 8.31
CA TYR A 390 -6.98 3.23 8.02
C TYR A 390 -8.13 3.88 8.82
N SER A 391 -9.08 3.10 9.36
CA SER A 391 -10.28 3.61 10.02
C SER A 391 -10.14 3.76 11.55
N TRP A 392 -9.04 3.33 12.16
CA TRP A 392 -8.81 3.55 13.60
C TRP A 392 -8.71 5.04 13.96
N GLY A 393 -8.94 5.38 15.23
CA GLY A 393 -8.76 6.75 15.76
C GLY A 393 -9.75 7.77 15.21
N ASN A 394 -10.91 7.33 14.71
CA ASN A 394 -12.02 8.19 14.30
C ASN A 394 -13.08 8.38 15.42
N GLU A 395 -13.01 7.59 16.49
CA GLU A 395 -13.99 7.55 17.58
C GLU A 395 -13.37 8.02 18.92
N GLY A 396 -12.34 8.86 18.86
CA GLY A 396 -11.63 9.39 20.02
C GLY A 396 -10.35 8.62 20.37
N LYS A 397 -9.86 8.81 21.61
CA LYS A 397 -8.64 8.17 22.11
C LYS A 397 -8.89 6.71 22.41
N SER A 398 -8.03 5.86 21.88
CA SER A 398 -8.12 4.41 22.00
C SER A 398 -6.73 3.80 21.95
N SER A 399 -6.60 2.60 22.49
CA SER A 399 -5.43 1.76 22.20
C SER A 399 -5.65 1.07 20.86
N MET A 400 -4.58 0.81 20.11
CA MET A 400 -4.64 0.12 18.82
C MET A 400 -3.43 -0.79 18.61
N LEU A 401 -3.66 -1.96 18.01
CA LEU A 401 -2.61 -2.92 17.65
C LEU A 401 -2.86 -3.57 16.29
N VAL A 402 -1.84 -3.58 15.41
CA VAL A 402 -1.87 -4.32 14.12
C VAL A 402 -1.36 -5.76 14.26
N TRP A 403 -0.28 -5.93 15.03
CA TRP A 403 0.39 -7.22 15.21
C TRP A 403 -0.01 -7.86 16.53
N ILE A 404 -1.11 -8.60 16.54
CA ILE A 404 -1.61 -9.27 17.75
C ILE A 404 -0.71 -10.43 18.15
N ARG A 405 -0.56 -10.66 19.45
CA ARG A 405 0.27 -11.75 19.99
C ARG A 405 -0.45 -13.07 19.80
N GLU A 406 0.21 -14.04 19.18
CA GLU A 406 -0.27 -15.41 19.01
C GLU A 406 0.57 -16.39 19.82
#